data_AF-A0A9D1HMP4-F1
#
_entry.id   AF-A0A9D1HMP4-F1
#
_cell.length_a   1.000
_cell.length_b   1.000
_cell.length_c   1.000
_cell.angle_alpha   90.00
_cell.angle_beta   90.00
_cell.angle_gamma   90.00
#
_symmetry.space_group_name_H-M   'P 1'
#
loop_
_entity.id
_entity.type
_entity.pdbx_description
1 polymer ?
#
loop_
_entity_poly.entity_id
_entity_poly.type
_entity_poly.pdbx_seq_one_letter_code
_entity_poly.pdbx_strand_id
1 'polypeptide(L)'
;MISRSLIKRLNRTFKYSYAVKNGYNTLEGANDFMCLFTTYFNFLRNHTSLGYKPPVELDCLKKTHNMPNKWNILLDEALNFYLKSTMEF
;
A
#
# COMPACT_ATOMS: atom_id res chain seq x y z
N MET A 1 -17.31 11.43 -2.64
CA MET A 1 -16.40 12.52 -3.05
C MET A 1 -15.18 12.53 -2.13
N ILE A 2 -13.98 12.23 -2.64
CA ILE A 2 -12.74 12.38 -1.86
C ILE A 2 -12.49 13.87 -1.64
N SER A 3 -12.38 14.32 -0.39
CA SER A 3 -12.22 15.75 -0.10
C SER A 3 -10.78 16.21 -0.35
N ARG A 4 -10.61 17.43 -0.89
CA ARG A 4 -9.30 18.07 -1.12
C ARG A 4 -8.42 18.13 0.13
N SER A 5 -9.03 18.13 1.32
CA SER A 5 -8.33 18.12 2.61
C SER A 5 -7.64 16.79 2.91
N LEU A 6 -8.27 15.66 2.54
CA LEU A 6 -7.74 14.31 2.74
C LEU A 6 -6.48 14.10 1.89
N ILE A 7 -6.55 14.49 0.62
CA ILE A 7 -5.42 14.43 -0.32
C ILE A 7 -4.24 15.27 0.19
N LYS A 8 -4.50 16.47 0.73
CA LYS A 8 -3.45 17.31 1.32
C LYS A 8 -2.78 16.65 2.53
N ARG A 9 -3.55 16.00 3.42
CA ARG A 9 -3.00 15.27 4.58
C ARG A 9 -2.16 14.08 4.15
N LEU A 10 -2.62 13.32 3.16
CA LEU A 10 -1.86 12.21 2.58
C LEU A 10 -0.54 12.70 1.98
N ASN A 11 -0.56 13.76 1.18
CA ASN A 11 0.64 14.35 0.58
C ASN A 11 1.64 14.90 1.62
N ARG A 12 1.16 15.48 2.72
CA ARG A 12 2.04 15.87 3.84
C ARG A 12 2.72 14.66 4.48
N THR A 13 1.96 13.58 4.67
CA THR A 13 2.49 12.33 5.25
C THR A 13 3.51 11.69 4.31
N PHE A 14 3.22 11.66 3.01
CA PHE A 14 4.15 11.19 1.98
C PHE A 14 5.47 11.97 1.99
N LYS A 15 5.41 13.31 1.99
CA LYS A 15 6.60 14.17 2.05
C LYS A 15 7.43 13.95 3.33
N TYR A 16 6.76 13.73 4.46
CA TYR A 16 7.44 13.40 5.71
C TYR A 16 8.16 12.05 5.64
N SER A 17 7.48 11.00 5.16
CA SER A 17 8.10 9.68 4.96
C SER A 17 9.26 9.70 3.97
N TYR A 18 9.18 10.56 2.95
CA TYR A 18 10.25 10.81 1.98
C TYR A 18 11.46 11.50 2.61
N ALA A 19 11.24 12.55 3.42
CA ALA A 19 12.33 13.33 4.03
C ALA A 19 13.21 12.51 4.97
N VAL A 20 12.62 11.54 5.70
CA VAL A 20 13.35 10.65 6.61
C VAL A 20 14.30 9.69 5.86
N LYS A 21 14.05 9.41 4.57
CA LYS A 21 14.87 8.48 3.77
C LYS A 21 16.08 9.14 3.07
N ASN A 22 16.33 10.44 3.27
CA ASN A 22 17.32 11.21 2.50
C ASN A 22 17.11 11.16 0.97
N GLY A 23 15.86 10.93 0.53
CA GLY A 23 15.51 10.76 -0.87
C GLY A 23 15.62 9.30 -1.36
N TYR A 24 15.46 9.12 -2.68
CA TYR A 24 15.72 7.84 -3.36
C TYR A 24 16.96 8.00 -4.22
N ASN A 25 17.89 7.06 -4.14
CA ASN A 25 19.09 7.08 -4.98
C ASN A 25 18.80 6.68 -6.43
N THR A 26 17.67 6.00 -6.68
CA THR A 26 17.25 5.51 -8.00
C THR A 26 15.76 5.73 -8.25
N LEU A 27 15.38 5.74 -9.53
CA LEU A 27 13.97 5.82 -9.93
C LEU A 27 13.20 4.55 -9.56
N GLU A 28 13.83 3.36 -9.65
CA GLU A 28 13.17 2.12 -9.20
C GLU A 28 12.83 2.18 -7.71
N GLY A 29 13.76 2.61 -6.86
CA GLY A 29 13.51 2.73 -5.42
C GLY A 29 12.40 3.72 -5.07
N ALA A 30 12.22 4.77 -5.89
CA ALA A 30 11.11 5.70 -5.78
C ALA A 30 9.77 5.05 -6.13
N ASN A 31 9.74 4.26 -7.21
CA ASN A 31 8.55 3.53 -7.65
C ASN A 31 8.15 2.45 -6.63
N ASP A 32 9.12 1.69 -6.13
CA ASP A 32 8.90 0.66 -5.09
C ASP A 32 8.30 1.28 -3.84
N PHE A 33 8.87 2.39 -3.37
CA PHE A 33 8.32 3.09 -2.22
C PHE A 33 6.90 3.59 -2.48
N MET A 34 6.64 4.19 -3.65
CA MET A 34 5.32 4.68 -3.99
C MET A 34 4.30 3.55 -3.98
N CYS A 35 4.65 2.40 -4.55
CA CYS A 35 3.80 1.19 -4.55
C CYS A 35 3.52 0.68 -3.12
N LEU A 36 4.55 0.59 -2.28
CA LEU A 36 4.38 0.17 -0.88
C LEU A 36 3.56 1.18 -0.08
N PHE A 37 3.77 2.47 -0.30
CA PHE A 37 3.05 3.54 0.38
C PHE A 37 1.55 3.51 0.03
N THR A 38 1.20 3.44 -1.26
CA THR A 38 -0.19 3.37 -1.68
C THR A 38 -0.86 2.09 -1.20
N THR A 39 -0.16 0.95 -1.27
CA THR A 39 -0.64 -0.34 -0.79
C THR A 39 -0.95 -0.29 0.71
N TYR A 40 -0.03 0.28 1.51
CA TYR A 40 -0.22 0.40 2.94
C TYR A 40 -1.45 1.26 3.29
N PHE A 41 -1.60 2.43 2.68
CA PHE A 41 -2.68 3.35 3.04
C PHE A 41 -4.07 2.89 2.58
N ASN A 42 -4.15 2.15 1.48
CA ASN A 42 -5.42 1.73 0.88
C ASN A 42 -5.92 0.37 1.37
N PHE A 43 -5.01 -0.57 1.69
CA PHE A 43 -5.39 -1.96 1.97
C PHE A 43 -5.02 -2.45 3.38
N LEU A 44 -4.00 -1.85 4.01
CA LEU A 44 -3.45 -2.36 5.28
C LEU A 44 -3.72 -1.46 6.48
N ARG A 45 -3.63 -0.14 6.29
CA ARG A 45 -3.76 0.83 7.36
C ARG A 45 -5.21 0.95 7.78
N ASN A 46 -5.47 0.68 9.04
CA ASN A 46 -6.75 1.00 9.66
C ASN A 46 -6.86 2.51 9.89
N HIS A 47 -7.96 3.10 9.46
CA HIS A 47 -8.25 4.52 9.70
C HIS A 47 -9.37 4.66 10.71
N THR A 48 -9.15 5.48 11.74
CA THR A 48 -10.13 5.73 12.81
C THR A 48 -11.44 6.29 12.24
N SER A 49 -11.35 7.16 11.23
CA SER A 49 -12.51 7.74 10.53
C SER A 49 -13.33 6.71 9.74
N LEU A 50 -12.79 5.52 9.50
CA LEU A 50 -13.46 4.42 8.79
C LEU A 50 -13.83 3.28 9.73
N GLY A 51 -13.97 3.54 11.04
CA GLY A 51 -14.29 2.50 12.02
C GLY A 51 -13.17 1.48 12.18
N TYR A 52 -11.91 1.93 12.13
CA TYR A 52 -10.71 1.08 12.20
C TYR A 52 -10.58 0.08 11.06
N LYS A 53 -11.07 0.44 9.87
CA LYS A 53 -10.94 -0.35 8.64
C LYS A 53 -10.04 0.35 7.61
N PRO A 54 -9.44 -0.39 6.68
CA PRO A 54 -8.79 0.19 5.52
C PRO A 54 -9.84 0.77 4.53
N PRO A 55 -9.45 1.70 3.65
CA PRO A 55 -10.34 2.23 2.62
C PRO A 55 -10.90 1.16 1.68
N VAL A 56 -10.10 0.14 1.37
CA VAL A 56 -10.50 -1.00 0.56
C VAL A 56 -10.16 -2.27 1.33
N GLU A 57 -11.19 -3.07 1.64
CA GLU A 57 -11.02 -4.37 2.29
C GLU A 57 -10.79 -5.45 1.25
N LEU A 58 -9.66 -6.17 1.33
CA LEU A 58 -9.37 -7.31 0.46
C LEU A 58 -9.70 -8.63 1.18
N ASP A 59 -10.42 -9.52 0.50
CA ASP A 59 -10.85 -10.79 1.09
C ASP A 59 -9.67 -11.69 1.47
N CYS A 60 -8.59 -11.69 0.70
CA CYS A 60 -7.36 -12.43 1.01
C CYS A 60 -6.73 -12.00 2.34
N LEU A 61 -6.93 -10.74 2.76
CA LEU A 61 -6.38 -10.17 4.00
C LEU A 61 -7.26 -10.39 5.24
N LYS A 62 -8.52 -10.82 5.07
CA LYS A 62 -9.43 -11.07 6.20
C LYS A 62 -9.02 -12.27 7.04
N LYS A 63 -8.21 -13.18 6.47
CA LYS A 63 -7.76 -14.43 7.11
C LYS A 63 -6.70 -14.24 8.19
N THR A 64 -6.07 -13.06 8.26
CA THR A 64 -4.97 -12.80 9.21
C THR A 64 -5.03 -11.38 9.77
N HIS A 65 -4.76 -11.23 11.06
CA HIS A 65 -4.63 -9.93 11.71
C HIS A 65 -3.16 -9.47 11.78
N ASN A 66 -2.21 -10.37 11.54
CA ASN A 66 -0.78 -10.10 11.67
C ASN A 66 -0.23 -9.31 10.47
N MET A 67 0.38 -8.15 10.71
CA MET A 67 0.77 -7.22 9.64
C MET A 67 1.88 -7.74 8.71
N PRO A 68 2.98 -8.34 9.20
CA PRO A 68 3.95 -9.01 8.34
C PRO A 68 3.30 -10.09 7.45
N ASN A 69 2.38 -10.88 8.00
CA ASN A 69 1.68 -11.89 7.19
C ASN A 69 0.77 -11.27 6.13
N LYS A 70 0.13 -10.12 6.41
CA LYS A 70 -0.64 -9.41 5.38
C LYS A 70 0.23 -8.96 4.21
N TRP A 71 1.46 -8.51 4.49
CA TRP A 71 2.42 -8.18 3.44
C TRP A 71 2.82 -9.41 2.62
N ASN A 72 3.11 -10.53 3.27
CA ASN A 72 3.45 -11.77 2.57
C ASN A 72 2.31 -12.22 1.65
N ILE A 73 1.05 -12.19 2.13
CA ILE A 73 -0.11 -12.52 1.29
C ILE A 73 -0.21 -11.59 0.08
N LEU A 74 -0.01 -10.28 0.24
CA LEU A 74 -0.05 -9.35 -0.89
C LEU A 74 1.05 -9.62 -1.92
N LEU A 75 2.26 -9.96 -1.46
CA LEU A 75 3.37 -10.32 -2.34
C LEU A 75 3.08 -11.62 -3.08
N ASP A 76 2.54 -12.63 -2.40
CA ASP A 76 2.14 -13.90 -3.00
C ASP A 76 1.04 -13.70 -4.06
N GLU A 77 0.01 -12.91 -3.77
CA GLU A 77 -1.05 -12.58 -4.72
C GLU A 77 -0.52 -11.80 -5.93
N ALA A 78 0.37 -10.84 -5.71
CA ALA A 78 1.01 -10.09 -6.79
C ALA A 78 1.89 -10.99 -7.67
N LEU A 79 2.65 -11.91 -7.08
CA LEU A 79 3.47 -12.88 -7.79
C LEU A 79 2.60 -13.86 -8.58
N ASN A 80 1.54 -14.39 -7.98
CA ASN A 80 0.60 -15.29 -8.67
C ASN A 80 -0.06 -14.60 -9.86
N PHE A 81 -0.45 -13.34 -9.71
CA PHE A 81 -0.98 -12.54 -10.81
C PHE A 81 0.05 -12.37 -11.93
N TYR A 82 1.29 -12.03 -11.59
CA TYR A 82 2.38 -11.90 -12.55
C TYR A 82 2.63 -13.20 -13.31
N LEU A 83 2.80 -14.32 -12.59
CA LEU A 83 3.02 -15.64 -13.19
C LEU A 83 1.89 -16.02 -14.15
N LYS A 84 0.64 -15.84 -13.73
CA LYS A 84 -0.53 -16.08 -14.59
C LYS A 84 -0.47 -15.23 -15.87
N SER A 85 -0.15 -13.94 -15.74
CA SER A 85 -0.05 -13.03 -16.89
C SER A 85 1.08 -13.41 -17.87
N THR A 86 2.14 -14.06 -17.38
CA THR A 86 3.27 -14.51 -18.20
C THR A 86 3.07 -15.91 -18.80
N MET A 87 2.20 -16.73 -18.21
CA MET A 87 1.91 -18.11 -18.66
C MET A 87 0.71 -18.20 -19.63
N GLU A 88 -0.02 -17.10 -19.84
CA GLU A 88 -1.11 -17.02 -20.84
C GLU A 88 -0.61 -16.66 -22.26
N PHE A 89 0.69 -16.82 -22.54
CA PHE A 89 1.31 -16.72 -23.86
C PHE A 89 1.81 -18.08 -24.37
#